data_AF-A0A971JMM1-F1
#
_entry.id   AF-A0A971JMM1-F1
#
_cell.length_a   1.000
_cell.length_b   1.000
_cell.length_c   1.000
_cell.angle_alpha   90.00
_cell.angle_beta   90.00
_cell.angle_gamma   90.00
#
_symmetry.space_group_name_H-M   'P 1'
#
loop_
_entity.id
_entity.type
_entity.pdbx_description
1 polymer ?
#
loop_
_entity_poly.entity_id
_entity_poly.type
_entity_poly.pdbx_seq_one_letter_code
_entity_poly.pdbx_strand_id
1 'polypeptide(L)'
;MLKILSDLWQRARYGRALREAEALIAQELYESLAPEEATQLQTLLKDFPELAEERESLRRTVAMVQLPEEELPWDLRVRIRAKLDAEEAVRRPSRARAYVLAASILVVFTVGLYSLFMLSGENGTTTMPQASEIAPKGETSLAQFQQQACELVAQGETERASELLERAIDTHPGDAQHAEALLTLADIEYAYLQRYDRAYDVYKRLEQEHRDVFNRNWYHDKRVRLLSAALPDGFAPLRELEAAGHSENPMIGYENILVEYPDTPWADEAMSQMGRMLARANDLDITNTVRVLEQVRDMCAHPVARDRVDLELGNYYCDSLDDLERARNHYIQAAESRHMGVAARAREALARLD
;
A
#
# COMPACT_ATOMS: atom_id res chain seq x y z
N MET A 1 -1.74 -33.04 -1.26
CA MET A 1 -0.51 -32.42 -1.83
C MET A 1 -0.79 -31.67 -3.13
N LEU A 2 -1.29 -32.34 -4.19
CA LEU A 2 -1.62 -31.69 -5.48
C LEU A 2 -2.61 -30.51 -5.39
N LYS A 3 -3.59 -30.56 -4.48
CA LYS A 3 -4.60 -29.50 -4.29
C LYS A 3 -4.08 -28.25 -3.57
N ILE A 4 -3.01 -28.39 -2.78
CA ILE A 4 -2.37 -27.27 -2.06
C ILE A 4 -1.39 -26.55 -3.01
N LEU A 5 -0.70 -27.32 -3.84
CA LEU A 5 0.19 -26.80 -4.89
C LEU A 5 -0.58 -26.06 -5.98
N SER A 6 -1.77 -26.53 -6.38
CA SER A 6 -2.62 -25.81 -7.33
C SER A 6 -3.15 -24.49 -6.77
N ASP A 7 -3.45 -24.44 -5.47
CA ASP A 7 -3.98 -23.24 -4.80
C ASP A 7 -2.89 -22.17 -4.62
N LEU A 8 -1.66 -22.58 -4.28
CA LEU A 8 -0.50 -21.69 -4.22
C LEU A 8 -0.11 -21.16 -5.59
N TRP A 9 -0.17 -22.00 -6.63
CA TRP A 9 0.15 -21.62 -8.00
C TRP A 9 -0.91 -20.67 -8.58
N GLN A 10 -2.19 -20.91 -8.30
CA GLN A 10 -3.27 -19.98 -8.66
C GLN A 10 -3.16 -18.63 -7.93
N ARG A 11 -2.80 -18.63 -6.64
CA ARG A 11 -2.61 -17.38 -5.87
C ARG A 11 -1.40 -16.57 -6.35
N ALA A 12 -0.29 -17.24 -6.68
CA ALA A 12 0.89 -16.58 -7.24
C ALA A 12 0.61 -16.01 -8.63
N ARG A 13 -0.10 -16.77 -9.48
CA ARG A 13 -0.53 -16.33 -10.81
C ARG A 13 -1.52 -15.15 -10.73
N TYR A 14 -2.47 -15.20 -9.79
CA TYR A 14 -3.41 -14.12 -9.53
C TYR A 14 -2.70 -12.85 -9.06
N GLY A 15 -1.78 -12.95 -8.09
CA GLY A 15 -1.03 -11.80 -7.59
C GLY A 15 -0.10 -11.16 -8.63
N ARG A 16 0.37 -11.93 -9.63
CA ARG A 16 1.07 -11.39 -10.81
C ARG A 16 0.11 -10.67 -11.75
N ALA A 17 -0.98 -11.34 -12.13
CA ALA A 17 -1.99 -10.78 -13.02
C ALA A 17 -2.62 -9.50 -12.47
N LEU A 18 -2.83 -9.42 -11.15
CA LEU A 18 -3.33 -8.24 -10.47
C LEU A 18 -2.40 -7.04 -10.65
N ARG A 19 -1.09 -7.20 -10.37
CA ARG A 19 -0.11 -6.11 -10.49
C ARG A 19 0.03 -5.60 -11.93
N GLU A 20 0.00 -6.51 -12.90
CA GLU A 20 0.05 -6.17 -14.32
C GLU A 20 -1.25 -5.47 -14.78
N ALA A 21 -2.41 -5.96 -14.32
CA ALA A 21 -3.69 -5.35 -14.66
C ALA A 21 -3.89 -3.99 -14.00
N GLU A 22 -3.46 -3.79 -12.75
CA GLU A 22 -3.56 -2.52 -12.02
C GLU A 22 -2.87 -1.38 -12.79
N ALA A 23 -1.64 -1.62 -13.27
CA ALA A 23 -0.90 -0.63 -14.05
C ALA A 23 -1.61 -0.26 -15.36
N LEU A 24 -2.09 -1.27 -16.10
CA LEU A 24 -2.78 -1.08 -17.37
C LEU A 24 -4.16 -0.43 -17.21
N ILE A 25 -4.91 -0.80 -16.16
CA ILE A 25 -6.20 -0.19 -15.83
C ILE A 25 -5.99 1.27 -15.44
N ALA A 26 -5.00 1.58 -14.58
CA ALA A 26 -4.69 2.95 -14.19
C ALA A 26 -4.34 3.81 -15.41
N GLN A 27 -3.52 3.31 -16.32
CA GLN A 27 -3.17 4.02 -17.56
C GLN A 27 -4.38 4.23 -18.47
N GLU A 28 -5.24 3.21 -18.66
CA GLU A 28 -6.46 3.32 -19.48
C GLU A 28 -7.45 4.38 -18.98
N LEU A 29 -7.47 4.63 -17.67
CA LEU A 29 -8.40 5.57 -17.06
C LEU A 29 -8.08 7.03 -17.40
N TYR A 30 -6.82 7.35 -17.63
CA TYR A 30 -6.35 8.72 -17.87
C TYR A 30 -5.84 8.93 -19.30
N GLU A 31 -5.39 7.87 -19.97
CA GLU A 31 -4.80 7.92 -21.31
C GLU A 31 -5.29 6.76 -22.18
N SER A 32 -5.10 6.88 -23.50
CA SER A 32 -5.38 5.77 -24.41
C SER A 32 -4.21 4.77 -24.36
N LEU A 33 -4.51 3.52 -24.02
CA LEU A 33 -3.52 2.43 -24.07
C LEU A 33 -3.01 2.19 -25.49
N ALA A 34 -1.75 1.76 -25.60
CA ALA A 34 -1.24 1.24 -26.86
C ALA A 34 -1.99 -0.05 -27.27
N PRO A 35 -2.07 -0.39 -28.58
CA PRO A 35 -2.81 -1.57 -29.04
C PRO A 35 -2.35 -2.90 -28.41
N GLU A 36 -1.05 -3.01 -28.13
CA GLU A 36 -0.44 -4.19 -27.49
C GLU A 36 -0.86 -4.31 -26.02
N GLU A 37 -0.78 -3.20 -25.28
CA GLU A 37 -1.20 -3.08 -23.87
C GLU A 37 -2.71 -3.31 -23.69
N ALA A 38 -3.54 -2.81 -24.60
CA ALA A 38 -4.98 -3.04 -24.58
C ALA A 38 -5.33 -4.52 -24.79
N THR A 39 -4.56 -5.22 -25.64
CA THR A 39 -4.71 -6.66 -25.88
C THR A 39 -4.25 -7.48 -24.67
N GLN A 40 -3.17 -7.06 -24.02
CA GLN A 40 -2.67 -7.65 -22.79
C GLN A 40 -3.69 -7.50 -21.65
N LEU A 41 -4.24 -6.30 -21.46
CA LEU A 41 -5.28 -6.04 -20.48
C LEU A 41 -6.52 -6.90 -20.74
N GLN A 42 -7.01 -6.99 -21.99
CA GLN A 42 -8.14 -7.87 -22.31
C GLN A 42 -7.88 -9.35 -22.00
N THR A 43 -6.63 -9.81 -22.18
CA THR A 43 -6.25 -11.19 -21.86
C THR A 43 -6.27 -11.42 -20.35
N LEU A 44 -5.73 -10.48 -19.55
CA LEU A 44 -5.76 -10.55 -18.09
C LEU A 44 -7.18 -10.55 -17.53
N LEU A 45 -8.06 -9.69 -18.05
CA LEU A 45 -9.46 -9.62 -17.62
C LEU A 45 -10.27 -10.87 -17.98
N LYS A 46 -9.90 -11.55 -19.07
CA LYS A 46 -10.55 -12.81 -19.47
C LYS A 46 -10.11 -13.97 -18.58
N ASP A 47 -8.84 -14.02 -18.21
CA ASP A 47 -8.28 -15.05 -17.34
C ASP A 47 -8.70 -14.85 -15.87
N PHE A 48 -8.99 -13.61 -15.47
CA PHE A 48 -9.36 -13.23 -14.11
C PHE A 48 -10.56 -12.28 -14.10
N PRO A 49 -11.81 -12.80 -14.02
CA PRO A 49 -13.02 -11.99 -14.14
C PRO A 49 -13.20 -10.99 -12.99
N GLU A 50 -12.61 -11.26 -11.82
CA GLU A 50 -12.60 -10.36 -10.65
C GLU A 50 -11.94 -8.99 -10.99
N LEU A 51 -10.92 -8.98 -11.85
CA LEU A 51 -10.25 -7.76 -12.31
C LEU A 51 -11.14 -6.92 -13.25
N ALA A 52 -12.12 -7.55 -13.91
CA ALA A 52 -13.06 -6.83 -14.77
C ALA A 52 -14.07 -6.03 -13.94
N GLU A 53 -14.49 -6.56 -12.78
CA GLU A 53 -15.34 -5.83 -11.83
C GLU A 53 -14.59 -4.62 -11.25
N GLU A 54 -13.31 -4.80 -10.91
CA GLU A 54 -12.44 -3.73 -10.41
C GLU A 54 -12.21 -2.62 -11.46
N ARG A 55 -11.85 -2.99 -12.70
CA ARG A 55 -11.72 -2.03 -13.82
C ARG A 55 -12.99 -1.21 -14.03
N GLU A 56 -14.14 -1.87 -14.01
CA GLU A 56 -15.42 -1.20 -14.23
C GLU A 56 -15.82 -0.32 -13.04
N SER A 57 -15.46 -0.71 -11.81
CA SER A 57 -15.59 0.12 -10.62
C SER A 57 -14.75 1.39 -10.77
N LEU A 58 -13.48 1.27 -11.15
CA LEU A 58 -12.57 2.40 -11.32
C LEU A 58 -12.97 3.32 -12.49
N ARG A 59 -13.46 2.77 -13.61
CA ARG A 59 -14.02 3.57 -14.72
C ARG A 59 -15.21 4.41 -14.29
N ARG A 60 -16.12 3.83 -13.51
CA ARG A 60 -17.25 4.55 -12.93
C ARG A 60 -16.77 5.66 -11.99
N THR A 61 -15.74 5.41 -11.19
CA THR A 61 -15.12 6.42 -10.33
C THR A 61 -14.57 7.59 -11.14
N VAL A 62 -13.75 7.33 -12.16
CA VAL A 62 -13.12 8.40 -12.96
C VAL A 62 -14.14 9.20 -13.76
N ALA A 63 -15.19 8.55 -14.30
CA ALA A 63 -16.27 9.24 -15.00
C ALA A 63 -17.11 10.17 -14.09
N MET A 64 -17.15 9.90 -12.78
CA MET A 64 -17.84 10.75 -11.80
C MET A 64 -16.99 11.92 -11.30
N VAL A 65 -15.67 11.87 -11.49
CA VAL A 65 -14.75 12.96 -11.13
C VAL A 65 -14.74 13.98 -12.26
N GLN A 66 -15.66 14.94 -12.21
CA GLN A 66 -15.50 16.19 -12.97
C GLN A 66 -14.58 17.10 -12.18
N LEU A 67 -13.30 17.11 -12.53
CA LEU A 67 -12.40 18.17 -12.11
C LEU A 67 -12.93 19.47 -12.74
N PRO A 68 -13.22 20.53 -11.96
CA PRO A 68 -13.51 21.81 -12.56
C PRO A 68 -12.28 22.23 -13.39
N GLU A 69 -12.48 22.40 -14.70
CA GLU A 69 -11.58 23.16 -15.57
C GLU A 69 -11.67 24.64 -15.19
N GLU A 70 -11.38 24.98 -13.93
CA GLU A 70 -11.06 26.36 -13.61
C GLU A 70 -9.63 26.59 -14.08
N GLU A 71 -9.48 27.40 -15.14
CA GLU A 71 -8.22 28.03 -15.47
C GLU A 71 -7.71 28.73 -14.21
N LEU A 72 -6.74 28.12 -13.54
CA LEU A 72 -6.10 28.68 -12.36
C LEU A 72 -5.65 30.12 -12.73
N PRO A 73 -6.12 31.16 -12.00
CA PRO A 73 -5.94 32.57 -12.38
C PRO A 73 -4.50 33.09 -12.27
N TRP A 74 -3.54 32.19 -12.13
CA TRP A 74 -2.16 32.44 -11.77
C TRP A 74 -1.27 31.31 -12.31
N ASP A 75 -0.19 31.71 -13.00
CA ASP A 75 0.76 30.79 -13.61
C ASP A 75 1.63 30.12 -12.53
N LEU A 76 1.28 28.87 -12.22
CA LEU A 76 2.03 28.03 -11.27
C LEU A 76 3.50 27.85 -11.67
N ARG A 77 3.84 27.93 -12.97
CA ARG A 77 5.22 27.75 -13.44
C ARG A 77 6.14 28.85 -12.95
N VAL A 78 5.63 30.08 -12.87
CA VAL A 78 6.39 31.24 -12.37
C VAL A 78 6.68 31.07 -10.87
N ARG A 79 5.72 30.57 -10.11
CA ARG A 79 5.85 30.39 -8.65
C ARG A 79 6.73 29.20 -8.28
N ILE A 80 6.63 28.11 -9.04
CA ILE A 80 7.49 26.93 -8.86
C ILE A 80 8.93 27.30 -9.23
N ARG A 81 9.14 28.06 -10.33
CA ARG A 81 10.47 28.54 -10.71
C ARG A 81 11.06 29.53 -9.70
N ALA A 82 10.26 30.46 -9.19
CA ALA A 82 10.68 31.36 -8.11
C ALA A 82 11.03 30.61 -6.81
N LYS A 83 10.34 29.50 -6.50
CA LYS A 83 10.68 28.65 -5.35
C LYS A 83 11.95 27.83 -5.58
N LEU A 84 12.15 27.30 -6.77
CA LEU A 84 13.38 26.58 -7.15
C LEU A 84 14.61 27.50 -7.14
N ASP A 85 14.48 28.72 -7.67
CA ASP A 85 15.55 29.72 -7.67
C ASP A 85 15.86 30.22 -6.25
N ALA A 86 14.84 30.33 -5.38
CA ALA A 86 15.01 30.64 -3.97
C ALA A 86 15.66 29.50 -3.17
N GLU A 87 15.44 28.25 -3.56
CA GLU A 87 16.11 27.07 -2.95
C GLU A 87 17.58 26.94 -3.37
N GLU A 88 17.93 27.29 -4.61
CA GLU A 88 19.33 27.29 -5.07
C GLU A 88 20.19 28.36 -4.38
N ALA A 89 19.61 29.52 -4.05
CA ALA A 89 20.30 30.59 -3.33
C ALA A 89 20.62 30.25 -1.86
N VAL A 90 19.95 29.24 -1.28
CA VAL A 90 20.09 28.82 0.12
C VAL A 90 21.19 27.76 0.34
N ARG A 91 21.87 27.30 -0.72
CA ARG A 91 23.01 26.36 -0.65
C ARG A 91 24.35 27.00 -0.18
N ARG A 92 24.34 27.75 0.92
CA ARG A 92 25.54 28.03 1.75
C ARG A 92 25.24 27.66 3.21
N PRO A 93 26.17 26.99 3.93
CA PRO A 93 25.81 26.24 5.12
C PRO A 93 25.83 27.11 6.38
N SER A 94 24.68 27.33 7.01
CA SER A 94 24.61 27.56 8.46
C SER A 94 23.19 27.36 8.99
N ARG A 95 23.02 26.26 9.74
CA ARG A 95 22.09 26.05 10.86
C ARG A 95 20.76 26.84 10.87
N ALA A 96 19.67 26.19 10.47
CA ALA A 96 18.31 26.34 11.03
C ALA A 96 17.35 25.34 10.35
N ARG A 97 17.34 24.06 10.74
CA ARG A 97 16.22 23.45 11.51
C ARG A 97 15.11 24.45 11.88
N ALA A 98 13.96 24.41 11.18
CA ALA A 98 12.63 24.65 11.75
C ALA A 98 11.43 24.60 10.76
N TYR A 99 11.59 24.63 9.43
CA TYR A 99 10.43 24.87 8.54
C TYR A 99 10.32 23.97 7.30
N VAL A 100 10.34 22.64 7.48
CA VAL A 100 9.90 21.69 6.42
C VAL A 100 8.70 20.84 6.86
N LEU A 101 8.22 21.03 8.09
CA LEU A 101 7.08 20.33 8.71
C LEU A 101 5.70 20.89 8.28
N ALA A 102 5.49 21.12 6.98
CA ALA A 102 4.18 21.61 6.51
C ALA A 102 3.79 21.19 5.07
N ALA A 103 4.66 20.53 4.30
CA ALA A 103 4.37 20.16 2.91
C ALA A 103 4.09 18.66 2.70
N SER A 104 4.41 17.80 3.66
CA SER A 104 4.20 16.35 3.57
C SER A 104 2.82 15.87 4.06
N ILE A 105 2.00 16.75 4.63
CA ILE A 105 0.65 16.41 5.10
C ILE A 105 -0.37 16.34 3.94
N LEU A 106 -0.09 16.97 2.79
CA LEU A 106 -1.09 17.15 1.73
C LEU A 106 -1.24 15.95 0.77
N VAL A 107 -0.20 15.11 0.61
CA VAL A 107 -0.21 14.02 -0.41
C VAL A 107 -0.77 12.70 0.14
N VAL A 108 -0.66 12.47 1.45
CA VAL A 108 -1.35 11.34 2.11
C VAL A 108 -2.85 11.62 2.26
N PHE A 109 -3.25 12.90 2.25
CA PHE A 109 -4.63 13.35 2.37
C PHE A 109 -5.49 12.99 1.15
N THR A 110 -4.95 12.89 -0.07
CA THR A 110 -5.78 12.73 -1.28
C THR A 110 -6.16 11.28 -1.57
N VAL A 111 -5.34 10.29 -1.23
CA VAL A 111 -5.66 8.87 -1.49
C VAL A 111 -6.47 8.27 -0.35
N GLY A 112 -6.24 8.70 0.90
CA GLY A 112 -6.95 8.17 2.07
C GLY A 112 -8.38 8.72 2.27
N LEU A 113 -8.64 9.98 1.90
CA LEU A 113 -9.96 10.61 2.14
C LEU A 113 -10.95 10.48 0.99
N TYR A 114 -10.52 10.18 -0.24
CA TYR A 114 -11.47 10.09 -1.36
C TYR A 114 -12.31 8.81 -1.35
N SER A 115 -11.85 7.78 -0.64
CA SER A 115 -12.63 6.57 -0.33
C SER A 115 -13.85 6.88 0.56
N LEU A 116 -13.81 8.00 1.31
CA LEU A 116 -14.84 8.38 2.28
C LEU A 116 -16.06 9.08 1.64
N PHE A 117 -15.95 9.62 0.42
CA PHE A 117 -17.03 10.40 -0.20
C PHE A 117 -17.91 9.60 -1.19
N MET A 118 -17.53 8.38 -1.56
CA MET A 118 -18.24 7.58 -2.59
C MET A 118 -19.27 6.58 -2.06
N LEU A 119 -19.60 6.59 -0.76
CA LEU A 119 -20.64 5.71 -0.19
C LEU A 119 -21.99 6.41 0.10
N SER A 120 -22.11 7.71 -0.22
CA SER A 120 -23.40 8.43 -0.22
C SER A 120 -23.71 8.98 -1.61
N GLY A 121 -24.32 8.15 -2.47
CA GLY A 121 -24.80 8.56 -3.78
C GLY A 121 -25.80 7.55 -4.36
N GLU A 122 -27.08 7.91 -4.36
CA GLU A 122 -28.23 7.05 -4.61
C GLU A 122 -28.35 6.47 -6.02
N ASN A 123 -28.96 5.27 -6.06
CA ASN A 123 -29.35 4.52 -7.25
C ASN A 123 -30.34 5.29 -8.14
N GLY A 124 -29.92 5.65 -9.36
CA GLY A 124 -30.83 6.07 -10.43
C GLY A 124 -31.14 4.93 -11.39
N THR A 125 -32.24 4.21 -11.18
CA THR A 125 -32.86 3.38 -12.22
C THR A 125 -34.13 4.03 -12.75
N THR A 126 -34.32 3.83 -14.05
CA THR A 126 -35.38 4.32 -14.93
C THR A 126 -36.80 4.06 -14.39
N THR A 127 -37.67 5.06 -14.58
CA THR A 127 -39.07 5.26 -14.16
C THR A 127 -40.02 4.16 -14.69
N MET A 128 -41.01 3.62 -13.95
CA MET A 128 -42.40 4.11 -13.67
C MET A 128 -43.24 2.90 -13.15
N PRO A 129 -44.48 3.04 -12.61
CA PRO A 129 -44.91 3.72 -11.37
C PRO A 129 -45.81 2.83 -10.46
N GLN A 130 -45.81 3.02 -9.13
CA GLN A 130 -47.04 3.06 -8.32
C GLN A 130 -46.76 3.35 -6.84
N ALA A 131 -47.68 4.12 -6.26
CA ALA A 131 -47.66 4.76 -4.96
C ALA A 131 -47.41 3.84 -3.75
N SER A 132 -46.52 4.28 -2.87
CA SER A 132 -46.84 4.66 -1.48
C SER A 132 -45.65 5.37 -0.85
N GLU A 133 -45.87 6.57 -0.32
CA GLU A 133 -44.94 7.30 0.55
C GLU A 133 -44.47 6.42 1.72
N ILE A 134 -43.17 6.49 2.07
CA ILE A 134 -42.64 6.79 3.42
C ILE A 134 -41.10 6.96 3.34
N ALA A 135 -40.66 8.14 3.81
CA ALA A 135 -39.35 8.54 4.36
C ALA A 135 -38.11 8.75 3.43
N PRO A 136 -37.39 9.88 3.60
CA PRO A 136 -36.07 10.08 2.98
C PRO A 136 -35.04 9.15 3.65
N LYS A 137 -34.14 8.55 2.85
CA LYS A 137 -32.98 7.82 3.35
C LYS A 137 -32.07 8.79 4.09
N GLY A 138 -32.21 8.85 5.41
CA GLY A 138 -31.29 9.59 6.28
C GLY A 138 -29.91 8.96 6.25
N GLU A 139 -28.88 9.80 6.23
CA GLU A 139 -27.49 9.43 6.49
C GLU A 139 -27.43 8.48 7.69
N THR A 140 -26.78 7.32 7.53
CA THR A 140 -26.57 6.36 8.62
C THR A 140 -25.80 7.02 9.75
N SER A 141 -26.18 6.76 11.00
CA SER A 141 -25.55 7.31 12.21
C SER A 141 -24.03 7.14 12.20
N LEU A 142 -23.51 5.97 11.79
CA LEU A 142 -22.07 5.71 11.78
C LEU A 142 -21.30 6.52 10.73
N ALA A 143 -21.88 6.81 9.57
CA ALA A 143 -21.23 7.61 8.53
C ALA A 143 -20.91 9.03 9.03
N GLN A 144 -21.83 9.63 9.79
CA GLN A 144 -21.60 10.94 10.40
C GLN A 144 -20.47 10.90 11.44
N PHE A 145 -20.40 9.84 12.26
CA PHE A 145 -19.31 9.67 13.22
C PHE A 145 -17.96 9.43 12.54
N GLN A 146 -17.91 8.69 11.43
CA GLN A 146 -16.69 8.52 10.64
C GLN A 146 -16.19 9.85 10.06
N GLN A 147 -17.09 10.67 9.53
CA GLN A 147 -16.72 11.99 9.03
C GLN A 147 -16.17 12.88 10.15
N GLN A 148 -16.84 12.91 11.31
CA GLN A 148 -16.36 13.65 12.48
C GLN A 148 -15.01 13.13 12.98
N ALA A 149 -14.79 11.82 12.99
CA ALA A 149 -13.50 11.24 13.35
C ALA A 149 -12.40 11.69 12.37
N CYS A 150 -12.67 11.73 11.06
CA CYS A 150 -11.72 12.23 10.07
C CYS A 150 -11.39 13.71 10.27
N GLU A 151 -12.39 14.54 10.59
CA GLU A 151 -12.18 15.95 10.92
C GLU A 151 -11.31 16.13 12.18
N LEU A 152 -11.53 15.30 13.20
CA LEU A 152 -10.70 15.29 14.42
C LEU A 152 -9.25 14.87 14.12
N VAL A 153 -9.04 13.84 13.29
CA VAL A 153 -7.69 13.45 12.84
C VAL A 153 -7.02 14.60 12.09
N ALA A 154 -7.74 15.30 11.21
CA ALA A 154 -7.23 16.46 10.47
C ALA A 154 -6.80 17.62 11.40
N GLN A 155 -7.45 17.74 12.55
CA GLN A 155 -7.14 18.73 13.59
C GLN A 155 -6.00 18.29 14.53
N GLY A 156 -5.47 17.07 14.36
CA GLY A 156 -4.47 16.47 15.24
C GLY A 156 -5.05 15.89 16.53
N GLU A 157 -6.37 15.80 16.65
CA GLU A 157 -7.08 15.22 17.79
C GLU A 157 -7.34 13.72 17.61
N THR A 158 -6.32 12.97 17.17
CA THR A 158 -6.43 11.57 16.76
C THR A 158 -6.94 10.64 17.88
N GLU A 159 -6.56 10.88 19.14
CA GLU A 159 -7.07 10.07 20.26
C GLU A 159 -8.58 10.26 20.45
N ARG A 160 -9.06 11.50 20.33
CA ARG A 160 -10.49 11.81 20.42
C ARG A 160 -11.25 11.23 19.24
N ALA A 161 -10.65 11.21 18.05
CA ALA A 161 -11.22 10.56 16.87
C ALA A 161 -11.43 9.06 17.08
N SER A 162 -10.41 8.35 17.60
CA SER A 162 -10.51 6.92 17.93
C SER A 162 -11.61 6.67 18.97
N GLU A 163 -11.61 7.41 20.09
CA GLU A 163 -12.61 7.22 21.15
C GLU A 163 -14.05 7.49 20.67
N LEU A 164 -14.25 8.51 19.85
CA LEU A 164 -15.55 8.85 19.28
C LEU A 164 -16.06 7.71 18.40
N LEU A 165 -15.19 7.20 17.52
CA LEU A 165 -15.57 6.18 16.56
C LEU A 165 -15.79 4.82 17.23
N GLU A 166 -14.96 4.45 18.20
CA GLU A 166 -15.14 3.24 19.01
C GLU A 166 -16.49 3.23 19.73
N ARG A 167 -16.84 4.33 20.42
CA ARG A 167 -18.15 4.45 21.08
C ARG A 167 -19.31 4.40 20.09
N ALA A 168 -19.15 5.01 18.91
CA ALA A 168 -20.17 4.99 17.88
C ALA A 168 -20.42 3.56 17.38
N ILE A 169 -19.36 2.80 17.09
CA ILE A 169 -19.41 1.40 16.65
C ILE A 169 -20.14 0.54 17.69
N ASP A 170 -19.76 0.65 18.96
CA ASP A 170 -20.35 -0.15 20.03
C ASP A 170 -21.82 0.18 20.30
N THR A 171 -22.24 1.42 20.03
CA THR A 171 -23.64 1.86 20.22
C THR A 171 -24.53 1.60 19.00
N HIS A 172 -23.95 1.30 17.83
CA HIS A 172 -24.68 1.06 16.58
C HIS A 172 -24.25 -0.27 15.89
N PRO A 173 -24.31 -1.42 16.57
CA PRO A 173 -23.79 -2.70 16.05
C PRO A 173 -24.49 -3.25 14.80
N GLY A 174 -25.70 -2.75 14.49
CA GLY A 174 -26.50 -3.17 13.33
C GLY A 174 -26.54 -2.15 12.19
N ASP A 175 -25.77 -1.07 12.27
CA ASP A 175 -25.70 -0.05 11.23
C ASP A 175 -24.99 -0.61 9.98
N ALA A 176 -25.45 -0.23 8.80
CA ALA A 176 -24.93 -0.72 7.53
C ALA A 176 -23.47 -0.33 7.28
N GLN A 177 -22.97 0.74 7.92
CA GLN A 177 -21.59 1.22 7.81
C GLN A 177 -20.66 0.67 8.90
N HIS A 178 -21.08 -0.37 9.64
CA HIS A 178 -20.30 -0.89 10.76
C HIS A 178 -18.93 -1.45 10.35
N ALA A 179 -18.86 -2.13 9.21
CA ALA A 179 -17.60 -2.67 8.70
C ALA A 179 -16.62 -1.55 8.32
N GLU A 180 -17.12 -0.53 7.65
CA GLU A 180 -16.37 0.65 7.25
C GLU A 180 -15.88 1.43 8.47
N ALA A 181 -16.71 1.57 9.49
CA ALA A 181 -16.33 2.23 10.74
C ALA A 181 -15.21 1.47 11.47
N LEU A 182 -15.29 0.14 11.55
CA LEU A 182 -14.22 -0.70 12.09
C LEU A 182 -12.91 -0.53 11.30
N LEU A 183 -12.98 -0.45 9.96
CA LEU A 183 -11.82 -0.20 9.12
C LEU A 183 -11.17 1.16 9.41
N THR A 184 -11.98 2.21 9.47
CA THR A 184 -11.50 3.55 9.81
C THR A 184 -10.86 3.56 11.21
N LEU A 185 -11.45 2.88 12.19
CA LEU A 185 -10.88 2.78 13.54
C LEU A 185 -9.54 2.04 13.51
N ALA A 186 -9.45 0.90 12.81
CA ALA A 186 -8.20 0.15 12.70
C ALA A 186 -7.09 0.97 12.04
N ASP A 187 -7.42 1.77 11.02
CA ASP A 187 -6.49 2.65 10.33
C ASP A 187 -5.99 3.78 11.24
N ILE A 188 -6.88 4.37 12.06
CA ILE A 188 -6.52 5.38 13.06
C ILE A 188 -5.54 4.79 14.08
N GLU A 189 -5.89 3.64 14.67
CA GLU A 189 -5.06 2.96 15.67
C GLU A 189 -3.70 2.55 15.11
N TYR A 190 -3.66 2.05 13.87
CA TYR A 190 -2.43 1.59 13.22
C TYR A 190 -1.52 2.75 12.79
N ALA A 191 -2.04 3.65 11.95
CA ALA A 191 -1.20 4.60 11.20
C ALA A 191 -0.92 5.88 11.98
N TYR A 192 -1.86 6.32 12.81
CA TYR A 192 -1.76 7.62 13.48
C TYR A 192 -1.39 7.50 14.96
N LEU A 193 -1.95 6.50 15.67
CA LEU A 193 -1.67 6.30 17.09
C LEU A 193 -0.56 5.28 17.36
N GLN A 194 -0.22 4.44 16.37
CA GLN A 194 0.75 3.34 16.49
C GLN A 194 0.44 2.38 17.66
N ARG A 195 -0.86 2.26 18.00
CA ARG A 195 -1.39 1.34 19.01
C ARG A 195 -1.70 0.01 18.33
N TYR A 196 -0.63 -0.68 17.94
CA TYR A 196 -0.71 -1.87 17.08
C TYR A 196 -1.47 -3.05 17.71
N ASP A 197 -1.47 -3.16 19.03
CA ASP A 197 -2.31 -4.08 19.79
C ASP A 197 -3.80 -3.81 19.54
N ARG A 198 -4.23 -2.55 19.67
CA ARG A 198 -5.60 -2.15 19.40
C ARG A 198 -5.97 -2.34 17.93
N ALA A 199 -5.09 -1.92 17.02
CA ALA A 199 -5.31 -2.09 15.59
C ALA A 199 -5.50 -3.57 15.22
N TYR A 200 -4.69 -4.46 15.82
CA TYR A 200 -4.84 -5.91 15.64
C TYR A 200 -6.21 -6.39 16.09
N ASP A 201 -6.65 -6.04 17.29
CA ASP A 201 -7.94 -6.45 17.83
C ASP A 201 -9.11 -5.97 16.95
N VAL A 202 -9.07 -4.72 16.47
CA VAL A 202 -10.11 -4.17 15.58
C VAL A 202 -10.13 -4.90 14.23
N TYR A 203 -8.98 -5.19 13.62
CA TYR A 203 -8.95 -5.99 12.39
C TYR A 203 -9.43 -7.43 12.60
N LYS A 204 -9.12 -8.06 13.75
CA LYS A 204 -9.63 -9.40 14.06
C LYS A 204 -11.14 -9.39 14.29
N ARG A 205 -11.69 -8.33 14.89
CA ARG A 205 -13.14 -8.12 15.00
C ARG A 205 -13.78 -7.98 13.61
N LEU A 206 -13.18 -7.19 12.72
CA LEU A 206 -13.63 -7.05 11.34
C LEU A 206 -13.62 -8.39 10.58
N GLU A 207 -12.54 -9.17 10.70
CA GLU A 207 -12.43 -10.49 10.06
C GLU A 207 -13.54 -11.46 10.53
N GLN A 208 -13.93 -11.37 11.81
CA GLN A 208 -14.95 -12.22 12.42
C GLN A 208 -16.37 -11.79 12.06
N GLU A 209 -16.65 -10.48 12.13
CA GLU A 209 -18.00 -9.93 12.00
C GLU A 209 -18.38 -9.61 10.54
N HIS A 210 -17.40 -9.21 9.71
CA HIS A 210 -17.61 -8.68 8.35
C HIS A 210 -16.62 -9.28 7.35
N ARG A 211 -16.59 -10.62 7.27
CA ARG A 211 -15.60 -11.37 6.48
C ARG A 211 -15.62 -11.05 4.99
N ASP A 212 -16.80 -10.76 4.44
CA ASP A 212 -16.95 -10.37 3.04
C ASP A 212 -16.26 -9.03 2.75
N VAL A 213 -16.39 -8.04 3.64
CA VAL A 213 -15.69 -6.76 3.55
C VAL A 213 -14.19 -6.96 3.74
N PHE A 214 -13.79 -7.76 4.72
CA PHE A 214 -12.38 -8.08 4.97
C PHE A 214 -11.70 -8.68 3.74
N ASN A 215 -12.35 -9.63 3.06
CA ASN A 215 -11.78 -10.34 1.91
C ASN A 215 -11.74 -9.50 0.62
N ARG A 216 -12.53 -8.42 0.52
CA ARG A 216 -12.57 -7.56 -0.67
C ARG A 216 -11.31 -6.73 -0.86
N ASN A 217 -10.50 -6.54 0.18
CA ASN A 217 -9.31 -5.70 0.09
C ASN A 217 -8.08 -6.43 0.66
N TRP A 218 -7.19 -6.81 -0.26
CA TRP A 218 -5.93 -7.51 0.03
C TRP A 218 -5.01 -6.73 0.98
N TYR A 219 -5.16 -5.41 1.04
CA TYR A 219 -4.36 -4.55 1.90
C TYR A 219 -4.64 -4.80 3.40
N HIS A 220 -5.88 -5.11 3.77
CA HIS A 220 -6.23 -5.46 5.14
C HIS A 220 -5.62 -6.79 5.55
N ASP A 221 -5.66 -7.79 4.65
CA ASP A 221 -5.02 -9.06 4.87
C ASP A 221 -3.49 -8.93 4.99
N LYS A 222 -2.85 -8.08 4.18
CA LYS A 222 -1.42 -7.74 4.35
C LYS A 222 -1.16 -7.12 5.74
N ARG A 223 -1.95 -6.12 6.15
CA ARG A 223 -1.78 -5.45 7.46
C ARG A 223 -1.96 -6.41 8.63
N VAL A 224 -2.99 -7.27 8.59
CA VAL A 224 -3.20 -8.29 9.64
C VAL A 224 -2.07 -9.29 9.66
N ARG A 225 -1.53 -9.70 8.51
CA ARG A 225 -0.37 -10.60 8.46
C ARG A 225 0.86 -9.97 9.11
N LEU A 226 1.12 -8.69 8.86
CA LEU A 226 2.18 -7.95 9.54
C LEU A 226 1.87 -7.90 11.06
N LEU A 227 0.73 -7.36 11.48
CA LEU A 227 0.39 -7.28 12.91
C LEU A 227 0.50 -8.65 13.63
N SER A 228 0.02 -9.72 13.00
CA SER A 228 0.13 -11.09 13.52
C SER A 228 1.58 -11.55 13.65
N ALA A 229 2.42 -11.24 12.66
CA ALA A 229 3.84 -11.60 12.67
C ALA A 229 4.62 -10.82 13.74
N ALA A 230 4.21 -9.59 14.07
CA ALA A 230 4.88 -8.76 15.07
C ALA A 230 4.36 -8.97 16.50
N LEU A 231 3.20 -9.60 16.65
CA LEU A 231 2.55 -9.84 17.94
C LEU A 231 3.45 -10.56 18.97
N PRO A 232 4.20 -11.63 18.62
CA PRO A 232 5.09 -12.31 19.57
C PRO A 232 6.16 -11.41 20.18
N ASP A 233 6.61 -10.41 19.41
CA ASP A 233 7.66 -9.46 19.80
C ASP A 233 7.08 -8.14 20.33
N GLY A 234 5.81 -8.14 20.74
CA GLY A 234 5.13 -6.96 21.27
C GLY A 234 5.09 -5.79 20.27
N PHE A 235 5.03 -6.08 18.97
CA PHE A 235 5.05 -5.14 17.87
C PHE A 235 6.33 -4.30 17.73
N ALA A 236 7.45 -4.72 18.34
CA ALA A 236 8.73 -4.00 18.22
C ALA A 236 9.20 -3.83 16.76
N PRO A 237 9.15 -4.84 15.88
CA PRO A 237 9.59 -4.68 14.50
C PRO A 237 8.79 -3.64 13.70
N LEU A 238 7.49 -3.52 13.97
CA LEU A 238 6.64 -2.49 13.32
C LEU A 238 7.01 -1.08 13.77
N ARG A 239 7.28 -0.89 15.08
CA ARG A 239 7.76 0.39 15.59
C ARG A 239 9.11 0.77 14.99
N GLU A 240 10.00 -0.20 14.82
CA GLU A 240 11.32 0.03 14.22
C GLU A 240 11.22 0.35 12.73
N LEU A 241 10.34 -0.33 11.99
CA LEU A 241 10.01 -0.01 10.60
C LEU A 241 9.47 1.41 10.44
N GLU A 242 8.54 1.79 11.30
CA GLU A 242 7.96 3.14 11.28
C GLU A 242 9.01 4.19 11.68
N ALA A 243 9.82 3.92 12.69
CA ALA A 243 10.91 4.80 13.11
C ALA A 243 11.98 4.97 12.01
N ALA A 244 12.27 3.92 11.24
CA ALA A 244 13.18 3.98 10.11
C ALA A 244 12.72 5.00 9.06
N GLY A 245 11.43 4.98 8.69
CA GLY A 245 10.84 5.92 7.75
C GLY A 245 10.89 7.39 8.21
N HIS A 246 10.89 7.62 9.52
CA HIS A 246 10.93 8.95 10.13
C HIS A 246 12.34 9.43 10.54
N SER A 247 13.37 8.61 10.30
CA SER A 247 14.74 8.93 10.68
C SER A 247 15.37 10.01 9.77
N GLU A 248 16.47 10.63 10.23
CA GLU A 248 17.23 11.60 9.41
C GLU A 248 17.78 10.95 8.12
N ASN A 249 17.98 9.63 8.11
CA ASN A 249 18.42 8.88 6.94
C ASN A 249 17.64 7.55 6.83
N PRO A 250 16.45 7.55 6.19
CA PRO A 250 15.60 6.38 6.13
C PRO A 250 16.24 5.17 5.43
N MET A 251 17.15 5.39 4.46
CA MET A 251 17.87 4.29 3.82
C MET A 251 18.72 3.50 4.83
N ILE A 252 19.40 4.18 5.75
CA ILE A 252 20.16 3.52 6.82
C ILE A 252 19.20 2.87 7.84
N GLY A 253 18.09 3.53 8.15
CA GLY A 253 17.06 2.98 9.03
C GLY A 253 16.52 1.65 8.51
N TYR A 254 16.14 1.58 7.24
CA TYR A 254 15.65 0.35 6.61
C TYR A 254 16.76 -0.69 6.43
N GLU A 255 17.99 -0.27 6.14
CA GLU A 255 19.14 -1.19 6.12
C GLU A 255 19.31 -1.91 7.46
N ASN A 256 19.18 -1.20 8.60
CA ASN A 256 19.27 -1.84 9.92
C ASN A 256 18.20 -2.93 10.11
N ILE A 257 17.01 -2.75 9.53
CA ILE A 257 15.94 -3.77 9.57
C ILE A 257 16.33 -5.00 8.75
N LEU A 258 16.99 -4.82 7.60
CA LEU A 258 17.54 -5.93 6.82
C LEU A 258 18.63 -6.69 7.58
N VAL A 259 19.28 -6.07 8.56
CA VAL A 259 20.31 -6.71 9.39
C VAL A 259 19.71 -7.40 10.62
N GLU A 260 18.75 -6.76 11.28
CA GLU A 260 18.14 -7.25 12.52
C GLU A 260 17.10 -8.35 12.25
N TYR A 261 16.33 -8.22 11.17
CA TYR A 261 15.27 -9.18 10.81
C TYR A 261 15.34 -9.71 9.37
N PRO A 262 16.52 -10.15 8.88
CA PRO A 262 16.76 -10.45 7.47
C PRO A 262 15.83 -11.52 6.87
N ASP A 263 15.43 -12.54 7.64
CA ASP A 263 14.62 -13.66 7.16
C ASP A 263 13.13 -13.56 7.49
N THR A 264 12.67 -12.38 7.88
CA THR A 264 11.30 -12.09 8.29
C THR A 264 10.55 -11.23 7.25
N PRO A 265 9.20 -11.10 7.36
CA PRO A 265 8.43 -10.17 6.53
C PRO A 265 8.86 -8.70 6.64
N TRP A 266 9.58 -8.32 7.70
CA TRP A 266 10.06 -6.94 7.92
C TRP A 266 11.14 -6.56 6.92
N ALA A 267 11.96 -7.52 6.52
CA ALA A 267 12.95 -7.29 5.48
C ALA A 267 12.29 -7.01 4.12
N ASP A 268 11.20 -7.71 3.80
CA ASP A 268 10.45 -7.49 2.56
C ASP A 268 9.84 -6.10 2.53
N GLU A 269 9.24 -5.67 3.64
CA GLU A 269 8.65 -4.34 3.74
C GLU A 269 9.72 -3.24 3.72
N ALA A 270 10.84 -3.42 4.43
CA ALA A 270 11.97 -2.48 4.39
C ALA A 270 12.54 -2.34 2.96
N MET A 271 12.78 -3.44 2.24
CA MET A 271 13.21 -3.39 0.84
C MET A 271 12.17 -2.70 -0.06
N SER A 272 10.87 -2.95 0.15
CA SER A 272 9.79 -2.27 -0.58
C SER A 272 9.84 -0.76 -0.34
N GLN A 273 10.04 -0.30 0.90
CA GLN A 273 10.17 1.13 1.21
C GLN A 273 11.44 1.74 0.60
N MET A 274 12.59 1.06 0.71
CA MET A 274 13.83 1.49 0.06
C MET A 274 13.65 1.59 -1.46
N GLY A 275 12.98 0.60 -2.07
CA GLY A 275 12.69 0.61 -3.49
C GLY A 275 11.79 1.77 -3.91
N ARG A 276 10.75 2.09 -3.14
CA ARG A 276 9.88 3.25 -3.38
C ARG A 276 10.62 4.58 -3.31
N MET A 277 11.61 4.70 -2.43
CA MET A 277 12.44 5.91 -2.33
C MET A 277 13.34 6.11 -3.55
N LEU A 278 13.76 5.02 -4.20
CA LEU A 278 14.64 5.06 -5.37
C LEU A 278 13.86 5.09 -6.69
N ALA A 279 12.67 4.51 -6.72
CA ALA A 279 11.79 4.53 -7.87
C ALA A 279 11.36 5.98 -8.18
N ARG A 280 11.62 6.43 -9.42
CA ARG A 280 10.98 7.64 -9.93
C ARG A 280 9.52 7.32 -10.24
N ALA A 281 8.64 8.29 -9.98
CA ALA A 281 7.20 8.10 -9.82
C ALA A 281 6.44 7.26 -10.89
N ASN A 282 6.97 7.01 -12.09
CA ASN A 282 6.18 6.53 -13.24
C ASN A 282 6.81 5.41 -14.08
N ASP A 283 7.59 4.48 -13.53
CA ASP A 283 8.00 3.28 -14.29
C ASP A 283 7.83 2.03 -13.40
N LEU A 284 6.75 1.29 -13.54
CA LEU A 284 6.56 -0.02 -12.89
C LEU A 284 6.78 -1.13 -13.93
N ASP A 285 7.94 -1.13 -14.58
CA ASP A 285 8.41 -2.26 -15.38
C ASP A 285 9.15 -3.28 -14.49
N ILE A 286 9.05 -4.57 -14.82
CA ILE A 286 9.79 -5.68 -14.20
C ILE A 286 11.30 -5.40 -14.27
N THR A 287 11.78 -4.88 -15.40
CA THR A 287 13.17 -4.45 -15.57
C THR A 287 13.54 -3.31 -14.61
N ASN A 288 12.59 -2.43 -14.31
CA ASN A 288 12.82 -1.36 -13.34
C ASN A 288 12.92 -1.90 -11.91
N THR A 289 12.15 -2.94 -11.57
CA THR A 289 12.20 -3.55 -10.22
C THR A 289 13.58 -4.16 -9.94
N VAL A 290 14.14 -4.92 -10.88
CA VAL A 290 15.51 -5.45 -10.77
C VAL A 290 16.53 -4.33 -10.60
N ARG A 291 16.48 -3.31 -11.47
CA ARG A 291 17.38 -2.16 -11.39
C ARG A 291 17.29 -1.45 -10.04
N VAL A 292 16.08 -1.27 -9.51
CA VAL A 292 15.87 -0.66 -8.20
C VAL A 292 16.45 -1.53 -7.09
N LEU A 293 16.24 -2.85 -7.11
CA LEU A 293 16.84 -3.76 -6.13
C LEU A 293 18.37 -3.80 -6.21
N GLU A 294 18.95 -3.76 -7.40
CA GLU A 294 20.41 -3.62 -7.59
C GLU A 294 20.92 -2.31 -6.98
N GLN A 295 20.19 -1.20 -7.15
CA GLN A 295 20.55 0.07 -6.49
C GLN A 295 20.41 0.00 -4.96
N VAL A 296 19.36 -0.63 -4.44
CA VAL A 296 19.20 -0.89 -3.00
C VAL A 296 20.40 -1.67 -2.48
N ARG A 297 20.79 -2.75 -3.17
CA ARG A 297 21.95 -3.58 -2.83
C ARG A 297 23.25 -2.77 -2.77
N ASP A 298 23.50 -1.94 -3.78
CA ASP A 298 24.72 -1.14 -3.88
C ASP A 298 24.80 -0.05 -2.80
N MET A 299 23.65 0.46 -2.35
CA MET A 299 23.55 1.43 -1.28
C MET A 299 23.72 0.84 0.12
N CYS A 300 23.40 -0.45 0.31
CA CYS A 300 23.62 -1.12 1.59
C CYS A 300 25.14 -1.19 1.86
N ALA A 301 25.56 -0.83 3.06
CA ALA A 301 26.94 -0.98 3.55
C ALA A 301 27.17 -2.31 4.30
N HIS A 302 26.15 -2.83 4.97
CA HIS A 302 26.23 -4.01 5.80
C HIS A 302 26.12 -5.29 4.96
N PRO A 303 27.04 -6.27 5.12
CA PRO A 303 27.05 -7.49 4.32
C PRO A 303 25.74 -8.27 4.37
N VAL A 304 25.16 -8.47 5.57
CA VAL A 304 23.89 -9.22 5.72
C VAL A 304 22.74 -8.55 4.96
N ALA A 305 22.69 -7.21 4.91
CA ALA A 305 21.66 -6.50 4.15
C ALA A 305 21.85 -6.74 2.64
N ARG A 306 23.09 -6.68 2.14
CA ARG A 306 23.42 -7.02 0.74
C ARG A 306 23.02 -8.45 0.40
N ASP A 307 23.38 -9.41 1.25
CA ASP A 307 23.07 -10.82 1.05
C ASP A 307 21.55 -11.06 1.03
N ARG A 308 20.80 -10.32 1.86
CA ARG A 308 19.33 -10.37 1.86
C ARG A 308 18.74 -9.81 0.57
N VAL A 309 19.29 -8.72 0.05
CA VAL A 309 18.87 -8.17 -1.25
C VAL A 309 19.27 -9.12 -2.40
N ASP A 310 20.43 -9.77 -2.32
CA ASP A 310 20.84 -10.82 -3.27
C ASP A 310 19.87 -12.00 -3.26
N LEU A 311 19.38 -12.44 -2.09
CA LEU A 311 18.33 -13.46 -2.02
C LEU A 311 17.05 -13.01 -2.76
N GLU A 312 16.67 -11.74 -2.64
CA GLU A 312 15.49 -11.18 -3.31
C GLU A 312 15.66 -11.06 -4.83
N LEU A 313 16.82 -10.56 -5.27
CA LEU A 313 17.18 -10.51 -6.69
C LEU A 313 17.16 -11.92 -7.30
N GLY A 314 17.70 -12.92 -6.60
CA GLY A 314 17.64 -14.32 -7.02
C GLY A 314 16.21 -14.80 -7.22
N ASN A 315 15.32 -14.55 -6.25
CA ASN A 315 13.89 -14.90 -6.36
C ASN A 315 13.25 -14.21 -7.56
N TYR A 316 13.55 -12.93 -7.78
CA TYR A 316 12.96 -12.17 -8.87
C TYR A 316 13.44 -12.64 -10.24
N TYR A 317 14.74 -12.91 -10.41
CA TYR A 317 15.28 -13.48 -11.64
C TYR A 317 14.70 -14.87 -11.95
N CYS A 318 14.56 -15.70 -10.92
CA CYS A 318 13.99 -17.06 -11.05
C CYS A 318 12.51 -17.01 -11.39
N ASP A 319 11.71 -16.34 -10.55
CA ASP A 319 10.26 -16.46 -10.61
C ASP A 319 9.65 -15.55 -11.69
N SER A 320 10.17 -14.34 -11.85
CA SER A 320 9.57 -13.30 -12.71
C SER A 320 10.20 -13.22 -14.10
N LEU A 321 11.49 -13.51 -14.23
CA LEU A 321 12.23 -13.35 -15.49
C LEU A 321 12.65 -14.66 -16.15
N ASP A 322 12.49 -15.80 -15.47
CA ASP A 322 12.97 -17.12 -15.92
C ASP A 322 14.47 -17.13 -16.29
N ASP A 323 15.26 -16.24 -15.69
CA ASP A 323 16.71 -16.13 -15.87
C ASP A 323 17.41 -16.92 -14.75
N LEU A 324 17.46 -18.23 -14.95
CA LEU A 324 18.00 -19.16 -13.95
C LEU A 324 19.51 -18.98 -13.72
N GLU A 325 20.25 -18.47 -14.71
CA GLU A 325 21.68 -18.23 -14.58
C GLU A 325 21.96 -17.07 -13.62
N ARG A 326 21.28 -15.92 -13.82
CA ARG A 326 21.39 -14.79 -12.90
C ARG A 326 20.82 -15.12 -11.53
N ALA A 327 19.69 -15.83 -11.48
CA ALA A 327 19.13 -16.29 -10.22
C ALA A 327 20.15 -17.12 -9.40
N ARG A 328 20.81 -18.09 -10.05
CA ARG A 328 21.85 -18.93 -9.43
C ARG A 328 23.01 -18.09 -8.89
N ASN A 329 23.48 -17.09 -9.65
CA ASN A 329 24.59 -16.23 -9.21
C ASN A 329 24.23 -15.46 -7.94
N HIS A 330 23.03 -14.87 -7.87
CA HIS A 330 22.57 -14.17 -6.68
C HIS A 330 22.34 -15.09 -5.49
N TYR A 331 21.78 -16.28 -5.71
CA TYR A 331 21.63 -17.25 -4.62
C TYR A 331 22.97 -17.77 -4.10
N ILE A 332 24.01 -17.91 -4.93
CA ILE A 332 25.36 -18.25 -4.46
C ILE A 332 25.89 -17.18 -3.50
N GLN A 333 25.75 -15.89 -3.84
CA GLN A 333 26.15 -14.80 -2.95
C GLN A 333 25.38 -14.85 -1.62
N ALA A 334 24.05 -15.00 -1.67
CA ALA A 334 23.23 -15.09 -0.47
C ALA A 334 23.50 -16.35 0.38
N ALA A 335 23.93 -17.46 -0.24
CA ALA A 335 24.28 -18.71 0.45
C ALA A 335 25.56 -18.61 1.30
N GLU A 336 26.40 -17.62 1.00
CA GLU A 336 27.61 -17.28 1.77
C GLU A 336 27.32 -16.31 2.93
N SER A 337 26.06 -15.92 3.12
CA SER A 337 25.69 -14.98 4.16
C SER A 337 26.08 -15.47 5.56
N ARG A 338 26.49 -14.51 6.40
CA ARG A 338 26.73 -14.75 7.83
C ARG A 338 25.44 -14.96 8.61
N HIS A 339 24.29 -14.60 8.04
CA HIS A 339 22.99 -14.87 8.65
C HIS A 339 22.50 -16.27 8.25
N MET A 340 22.33 -17.15 9.24
CA MET A 340 21.99 -18.56 9.00
C MET A 340 20.66 -18.74 8.26
N GLY A 341 19.65 -17.92 8.56
CA GLY A 341 18.35 -17.98 7.90
C GLY A 341 18.38 -17.58 6.42
N VAL A 342 19.17 -16.55 6.07
CA VAL A 342 19.34 -16.09 4.68
C VAL A 342 20.10 -17.15 3.90
N ALA A 343 21.21 -17.63 4.46
CA ALA A 343 22.03 -18.65 3.83
C ALA A 343 21.27 -19.97 3.63
N ALA A 344 20.44 -20.38 4.60
CA ALA A 344 19.60 -21.58 4.48
C ALA A 344 18.57 -21.45 3.35
N ARG A 345 17.85 -20.32 3.27
CA ARG A 345 16.87 -20.07 2.20
C ARG A 345 17.52 -20.00 0.82
N ALA A 346 18.69 -19.37 0.71
CA ALA A 346 19.44 -19.30 -0.54
C ALA A 346 19.92 -20.69 -1.01
N ARG A 347 20.41 -21.54 -0.09
CA ARG A 347 20.79 -22.93 -0.41
C ARG A 347 19.60 -23.78 -0.80
N GLU A 348 18.45 -23.58 -0.16
CA GLU A 348 17.21 -24.25 -0.55
C GLU A 348 16.79 -23.83 -1.96
N ALA A 349 16.87 -22.54 -2.29
CA ALA A 349 16.58 -22.05 -3.63
C ALA A 349 17.56 -22.63 -4.68
N LEU A 350 18.86 -22.67 -4.38
CA LEU A 350 19.87 -23.31 -5.25
C LEU A 350 19.54 -24.78 -5.53
N ALA A 351 19.17 -25.54 -4.49
CA ALA A 351 18.82 -26.95 -4.63
C ALA A 351 17.55 -27.19 -5.47
N ARG A 352 16.71 -26.17 -5.68
CA ARG A 352 15.53 -26.26 -6.57
C ARG A 352 15.86 -25.92 -8.03
N LEU A 353 17.00 -25.26 -8.28
CA LEU A 353 17.47 -24.94 -9.63
C LEU A 353 18.28 -26.08 -10.27
N ASP A 354 18.75 -27.03 -9.46
CA ASP A 354 19.44 -28.27 -9.86
C ASP A 354 18.44 -29.40 -10.10
#